data_AF-A0A0S6U646-F1
#
_entry.id   AF-A0A0S6U646-F1
#
_cell.length_a   1.000
_cell.length_b   1.000
_cell.length_c   1.000
_cell.angle_alpha   90.00
_cell.angle_beta   90.00
_cell.angle_gamma   90.00
#
_symmetry.space_group_name_H-M   'P 1'
#
loop_
_entity.id
_entity.type
_entity.pdbx_description
1 polymer ?
#
loop_
_entity_poly.entity_id
_entity_poly.type
_entity_poly.pdbx_seq_one_letter_code
_entity_poly.pdbx_strand_id
1 'polypeptide(L)' 'MGTINNVVGIIKGKDSKKAVVISAHPDHIGYQDGKIIRGGLDNTSDMSALIKIDNNLKEKPFDMDIVICAFNGEEEGLA' A
#
# COMPACT_ATOMS: atom_id res chain seq x y z
N MET A 1 -6.37 6.91 21.66
CA MET A 1 -6.59 6.67 20.22
C MET A 1 -5.27 6.95 19.53
N GLY A 2 -4.70 5.95 18.86
CA GLY A 2 -3.40 6.09 18.17
C GLY A 2 -3.53 6.84 16.86
N THR A 3 -2.40 7.29 16.31
CA THR A 3 -2.35 7.85 14.96
C THR A 3 -2.12 6.71 13.97
N ILE A 4 -3.02 6.56 12.99
CA ILE A 4 -2.88 5.63 11.86
C ILE A 4 -2.41 6.44 10.66
N ASN A 5 -1.32 6.02 10.02
CA ASN A 5 -0.73 6.73 8.90
C ASN A 5 -0.64 5.84 7.67
N ASN A 6 -1.14 6.35 6.56
CA ASN A 6 -0.86 5.81 5.23
C ASN A 6 0.53 6.27 4.77
N VAL A 7 1.16 5.48 3.92
CA VAL A 7 2.40 5.86 3.23
C VAL A 7 2.13 5.98 1.75
N VAL A 8 2.38 7.16 1.17
CA VAL A 8 2.06 7.46 -0.23
C VAL A 8 3.30 7.96 -0.97
N GLY A 9 3.62 7.30 -2.08
CA GLY A 9 4.59 7.73 -3.07
C GLY A 9 3.92 8.04 -4.41
N ILE A 10 4.44 9.03 -5.14
CA ILE A 10 3.90 9.41 -6.45
C ILE A 10 5.04 9.46 -7.46
N ILE A 11 4.91 8.67 -8.53
CA ILE A 11 5.72 8.80 -9.74
C ILE A 11 4.92 9.70 -10.68
N LYS A 12 5.43 10.91 -10.94
CA LYS A 12 4.73 11.91 -11.74
C LYS A 12 4.71 11.55 -13.23
N GLY A 13 3.52 11.56 -13.82
CA GLY A 13 3.33 11.41 -15.25
C GLY A 13 3.28 12.76 -15.97
N LYS A 14 3.00 12.72 -17.28
CA LYS A 14 2.82 13.94 -18.11
C LYS A 14 1.55 14.70 -17.76
N ASP A 15 0.46 14.00 -17.42
CA ASP A 15 -0.83 14.57 -17.03
C ASP A 15 -1.21 14.14 -15.61
N SER A 16 -0.92 14.99 -14.62
CA SER A 16 -1.29 14.75 -13.22
C SER A 16 -2.78 14.91 -12.91
N LYS A 17 -3.67 15.08 -13.91
CA LYS A 17 -5.12 14.99 -13.73
C LYS A 17 -5.64 13.55 -13.81
N LYS A 18 -4.79 12.60 -14.19
CA LYS A 18 -5.09 11.17 -14.27
C LYS A 18 -4.12 10.40 -13.39
N ALA A 19 -4.61 9.33 -12.76
CA ALA A 19 -3.76 8.48 -11.93
C ALA A 19 -4.17 7.01 -12.03
N VAL A 20 -3.18 6.13 -11.88
CA VAL A 20 -3.39 4.73 -11.48
C VAL A 20 -2.88 4.60 -10.05
N VAL A 21 -3.72 4.06 -9.17
CA VAL A 21 -3.34 3.76 -7.80
C VAL A 21 -3.06 2.26 -7.70
N ILE A 22 -1.87 1.92 -7.20
CA ILE A 22 -1.49 0.56 -6.85
C ILE A 22 -1.28 0.56 -5.34
N SER A 23 -1.94 -0.34 -4.63
CA SER A 23 -1.95 -0.33 -3.17
C SER A 23 -1.92 -1.71 -2.55
N ALA A 24 -1.49 -1.74 -1.30
CA ALA A 24 -1.60 -2.85 -0.36
C ALA A 24 -1.76 -2.24 1.05
N HIS A 25 -1.97 -3.07 2.07
CA HIS A 25 -2.00 -2.61 3.46
C HIS A 25 -0.93 -3.31 4.33
N PRO A 26 -0.23 -2.57 5.21
CA PRO A 26 0.81 -3.13 6.05
C PRO A 26 0.32 -3.53 7.45
N ASP A 27 -0.89 -3.14 7.85
CA ASP A 27 -1.49 -3.64 9.09
C ASP A 27 -1.90 -5.10 8.97
N HIS A 28 -2.04 -5.74 10.12
CA HIS A 28 -2.53 -7.10 10.24
C HIS A 28 -3.44 -7.17 11.46
N ILE A 29 -4.42 -8.08 11.47
CA ILE A 29 -5.42 -8.26 12.54
C ILE A 29 -4.85 -8.53 13.96
N GLY A 30 -3.53 -8.69 14.11
CA GLY A 30 -2.90 -8.91 15.40
C GLY A 30 -3.15 -10.31 15.94
N TYR A 31 -3.88 -10.42 17.06
CA TYR A 31 -4.18 -11.69 17.72
C TYR A 31 -5.63 -12.11 17.46
N GLN A 32 -5.80 -13.35 17.01
CA GLN A 32 -7.09 -14.02 16.88
C GLN A 32 -7.02 -15.38 17.57
N ASP A 33 -7.98 -15.67 18.45
CA ASP A 33 -8.06 -16.93 19.21
C ASP A 33 -6.75 -17.31 19.94
N GLY A 34 -6.09 -16.32 20.53
CA GLY A 34 -4.83 -16.50 21.26
C GLY A 34 -3.61 -16.76 20.39
N LYS A 35 -3.72 -16.65 19.06
CA LYS A 35 -2.62 -16.79 18.11
C LYS A 35 -2.37 -15.49 17.38
N ILE A 36 -1.10 -15.15 17.19
CA ILE A 36 -0.73 -14.03 16.33
C ILE A 36 -0.92 -14.40 14.86
N ILE A 37 -1.74 -13.65 14.16
CA ILE A 37 -1.91 -13.73 12.71
C ILE A 37 -0.91 -12.76 12.09
N ARG A 38 0.11 -13.30 11.44
CA ARG A 38 1.26 -12.52 10.93
C ARG A 38 0.99 -11.79 9.61
N GLY A 39 -0.21 -11.94 9.05
CA GLY A 39 -0.60 -11.28 7.82
C GLY A 39 0.22 -11.66 6.59
N GLY A 40 0.64 -12.93 6.47
CA GLY A 40 1.52 -13.37 5.37
C GLY A 40 0.88 -13.20 3.98
N LEU A 41 -0.40 -13.57 3.85
CA LEU A 41 -1.22 -13.32 2.67
C LEU A 41 -2.07 -12.05 2.79
N ASP A 42 -2.26 -11.57 4.02
CA ASP A 42 -3.14 -10.45 4.36
C ASP A 42 -2.42 -9.46 5.30
N ASN A 43 -1.55 -8.58 4.79
CA ASN A 43 -1.24 -8.41 3.38
C ASN A 43 0.24 -8.17 3.05
N THR A 44 1.11 -8.93 3.73
CA THR A 44 2.57 -8.85 3.58
C THR A 44 3.04 -9.28 2.17
N SER A 45 2.38 -10.25 1.54
CA SER A 45 2.70 -10.67 0.18
C SER A 45 2.50 -9.54 -0.83
N ASP A 46 1.41 -8.79 -0.73
CA ASP A 46 1.14 -7.71 -1.69
C ASP A 46 1.98 -6.49 -1.37
N MET A 47 2.30 -6.22 -0.11
CA MET A 47 3.33 -5.23 0.25
C MET A 47 4.69 -5.55 -0.40
N SER A 48 5.07 -6.83 -0.45
CA SER A 48 6.30 -7.26 -1.13
C SER A 48 6.21 -7.03 -2.65
N ALA A 49 5.06 -7.33 -3.26
CA ALA A 49 4.81 -7.05 -4.67
C ALA A 49 4.80 -5.55 -4.97
N LEU A 50 4.19 -4.73 -4.11
CA LEU A 50 4.10 -3.29 -4.23
C LEU A 50 5.49 -2.63 -4.24
N ILE A 51 6.37 -3.03 -3.31
CA ILE A 51 7.77 -2.55 -3.27
C ILE A 51 8.53 -2.96 -4.54
N LYS A 52 8.30 -4.18 -5.05
CA LYS A 52 8.95 -4.64 -6.28
C LYS A 52 8.45 -3.88 -7.51
N ILE A 53 7.15 -3.61 -7.58
CA ILE A 53 6.52 -2.81 -8.63
C ILE A 53 7.09 -1.39 -8.60
N ASP A 54 7.08 -0.71 -7.45
CA ASP A 54 7.64 0.62 -7.27
C ASP A 54 9.09 0.72 -7.80
N ASN A 55 9.97 -0.17 -7.35
CA ASN A 55 11.36 -0.21 -7.83
C ASN A 55 11.50 -0.45 -9.34
N ASN A 56 10.57 -1.19 -9.96
CA ASN A 56 10.58 -1.43 -11.40
C ASN A 56 9.98 -0.27 -12.22
N LEU A 57 9.28 0.68 -11.59
CA LEU A 57 8.59 1.79 -12.24
C LEU A 57 9.28 3.15 -12.06
N LYS A 58 10.06 3.37 -10.99
CA LYS A 58 10.66 4.68 -10.62
C LYS A 58 11.36 5.45 -11.73
N GLU A 59 11.96 4.76 -12.71
CA GLU A 59 12.75 5.40 -13.79
C GLU A 59 12.04 5.42 -15.14
N LYS A 60 10.75 5.02 -15.19
CA LYS A 60 9.99 4.95 -16.44
C LYS A 60 9.09 6.18 -16.63
N PRO A 61 8.96 6.69 -17.86
CA PRO A 61 8.00 7.75 -18.15
C PRO A 61 6.56 7.18 -18.23
N PHE A 62 5.59 7.92 -17.71
CA PHE A 62 4.17 7.59 -17.78
C PHE A 62 3.34 8.77 -18.26
N ASP A 63 2.21 8.50 -18.92
CA ASP A 63 1.29 9.55 -19.36
C ASP A 63 0.41 10.06 -18.20
N MET A 64 0.24 9.26 -17.15
CA MET A 64 -0.55 9.56 -15.95
C MET A 64 0.30 9.34 -14.69
N ASP A 65 -0.11 9.93 -13.57
CA ASP A 65 0.57 9.70 -12.29
C ASP A 65 0.41 8.23 -11.87
N ILE A 66 1.48 7.62 -11.37
CA ILE A 66 1.41 6.33 -10.69
C ILE A 66 1.51 6.59 -9.19
N VAL A 67 0.47 6.23 -8.46
CA VAL A 67 0.41 6.39 -7.01
C VAL A 67 0.65 5.03 -6.37
N ILE A 68 1.69 4.94 -5.57
CA ILE A 68 2.00 3.78 -4.74
C ILE A 68 1.52 4.10 -3.32
N CYS A 69 0.55 3.34 -2.81
CA CYS A 69 -0.05 3.62 -1.52
C CYS A 69 -0.05 2.38 -0.61
N ALA A 70 0.55 2.50 0.58
CA ALA A 70 0.33 1.57 1.67
C ALA A 70 -0.76 2.15 2.58
N PHE A 71 -1.99 1.64 2.46
CA PHE A 71 -3.11 2.04 3.32
C PHE A 71 -3.02 1.30 4.65
N ASN A 72 -3.20 2.00 5.76
CA ASN A 72 -3.07 1.42 7.09
C ASN A 72 -4.45 1.41 7.78
N GLY A 73 -4.71 0.40 8.61
CA GLY A 73 -5.97 0.22 9.33
C GLY A 73 -7.08 -0.40 8.48
N GLU A 74 -6.73 -1.26 7.53
CA GLU A 74 -7.68 -2.03 6.74
C GLU A 74 -8.46 -3.03 7.63
N GLU A 75 -7.76 -3.70 8.53
CA GLU A 75 -8.26 -4.85 9.30
C GLU A 75 -9.26 -4.44 10.40
N GLU A 76 -9.06 -3.26 10.99
CA GLU A 76 -9.95 -2.69 12.01
C GLU A 76 -11.09 -1.86 11.38
N GLY A 77 -11.03 -1.62 10.07
CA GLY A 77 -11.89 -0.68 9.34
C GLY A 77 -11.65 0.78 9.77
N LEU A 78 -12.21 1.72 9.00
CA LEU A 78 -12.35 3.10 9.45
C LEU A 78 -13.31 3.13 10.64
N ALA A 79 -12.80 3.13 11.87
CA ALA A 79 -13.55 3.48 13.06
C ALA A 79 -14.04 4.93 13.01
#